data_AF-A0A519VCQ9-F1
#
_entry.id   AF-A0A519VCQ9-F1
#
_cell.length_a   1.000
_cell.length_b   1.000
_cell.length_c   1.000
_cell.angle_alpha   90.00
_cell.angle_beta   90.00
_cell.angle_gamma   90.00
#
_symmetry.space_group_name_H-M   'P 1'
#
loop_
_entity.id
_entity.type
_entity.pdbx_description
1 polymer ?
#
loop_
_entity_poly.entity_id
_entity_poly.type
_entity_poly.pdbx_seq_one_letter_code
_entity_poly.pdbx_strand_id
1 'polypeptide(L)'
;LDTNEQQASLSEQAYQNYQLAQQQRQTLYGLLMQAPACIGITRGPQHRFEFVNEGLAELVRHTELVGRTTEEAFPELRGQGILEVLDQVYATGESYRGRELLIRLATGDGRGELRDAYFNALYQRFEEGGQAAGITIYAYEVTELVETRRKLDELLGK
;
A
#
# COMPACT_ATOMS: atom_id res chain seq x y z
N LEU A 1 51.13 9.83 -9.66
CA LEU A 1 50.98 8.73 -8.68
C LEU A 1 49.83 9.07 -7.74
N ASP A 2 49.88 10.24 -7.10
CA ASP A 2 48.82 10.77 -6.22
C ASP A 2 47.41 10.81 -6.86
N THR A 3 47.30 11.14 -8.15
CA THR A 3 46.01 11.20 -8.86
C THR A 3 45.39 9.82 -9.06
N ASN A 4 46.21 8.77 -9.28
CA ASN A 4 45.73 7.40 -9.44
C ASN A 4 45.32 6.81 -8.09
N GLU A 5 46.05 7.14 -7.01
CA GLU A 5 45.71 6.72 -5.64
C GLU A 5 44.43 7.41 -5.14
N GLN A 6 44.26 8.71 -5.44
CA GLN A 6 43.01 9.43 -5.17
C GLN A 6 41.83 8.85 -5.96
N GLN A 7 42.00 8.53 -7.25
CA GLN A 7 40.94 7.89 -8.05
C GLN A 7 40.58 6.49 -7.52
N ALA A 8 41.57 5.69 -7.12
CA ALA A 8 41.33 4.37 -6.53
C ALA A 8 40.54 4.48 -5.22
N SER A 9 40.93 5.40 -4.34
CA SER A 9 40.23 5.64 -3.07
C SER A 9 38.79 6.13 -3.29
N LEU A 10 38.56 7.04 -4.24
CA LEU A 10 37.21 7.51 -4.59
C LEU A 10 36.33 6.39 -5.14
N SER A 11 36.89 5.52 -5.99
CA SER A 11 36.16 4.36 -6.54
C SER A 11 35.80 3.36 -5.44
N GLU A 12 36.72 3.12 -4.50
CA GLU A 12 36.49 2.24 -3.36
C GLU A 12 35.39 2.78 -2.44
N GLN A 13 35.44 4.08 -2.12
CA GLN A 13 34.39 4.75 -1.34
C GLN A 13 33.03 4.70 -2.05
N ALA A 14 32.99 4.97 -3.37
CA ALA A 14 31.75 4.89 -4.15
C ALA A 14 31.16 3.47 -4.14
N TYR A 15 32.01 2.45 -4.23
CA TYR A 15 31.59 1.05 -4.17
C TYR A 15 31.04 0.68 -2.79
N GLN A 16 31.72 1.08 -1.71
CA GLN A 16 31.25 0.87 -0.34
C GLN A 16 29.90 1.55 -0.08
N ASN A 17 29.74 2.79 -0.52
CA ASN A 17 28.47 3.52 -0.42
C ASN A 17 27.35 2.84 -1.21
N TYR A 18 27.65 2.35 -2.41
CA TYR A 18 26.69 1.59 -3.21
C TYR A 18 26.25 0.30 -2.51
N GLN A 19 27.20 -0.47 -1.95
CA GLN A 19 26.88 -1.69 -1.21
C GLN A 19 26.01 -1.41 0.03
N LEU A 20 26.36 -0.37 0.80
CA LEU A 20 25.58 0.03 1.97
C LEU A 20 24.16 0.43 1.58
N ALA A 21 23.99 1.22 0.52
CA ALA A 21 22.68 1.62 0.03
C ALA A 21 21.85 0.41 -0.45
N GLN A 22 22.48 -0.55 -1.12
CA GLN A 22 21.81 -1.79 -1.52
C GLN A 22 21.36 -2.62 -0.32
N GLN A 23 22.21 -2.77 0.70
CA GLN A 23 21.87 -3.48 1.92
C GLN A 23 20.70 -2.81 2.65
N GLN A 24 20.75 -1.49 2.83
CA GLN A 24 19.66 -0.74 3.46
C GLN A 24 18.35 -0.90 2.69
N ARG A 25 18.40 -0.82 1.36
CA ARG A 25 17.22 -1.04 0.50
C ARG A 25 16.63 -2.43 0.70
N GLN A 26 17.48 -3.46 0.72
CA GLN A 26 17.03 -4.84 0.93
C GLN A 26 16.41 -5.04 2.31
N THR A 27 17.01 -4.45 3.36
CA THR A 27 16.45 -4.51 4.73
C THR A 27 15.09 -3.82 4.80
N LEU A 28 14.97 -2.59 4.29
CA LEU A 28 13.70 -1.85 4.30
C LEU A 28 12.61 -2.56 3.49
N TYR A 29 12.96 -3.10 2.33
CA TYR A 29 12.05 -3.90 1.52
C TYR A 29 11.54 -5.11 2.29
N GLY A 30 12.43 -5.87 2.94
CA GLY A 30 12.04 -7.02 3.78
C GLY A 30 11.11 -6.64 4.93
N LEU A 31 11.38 -5.53 5.61
CA LEU A 31 10.53 -5.03 6.70
C LEU A 31 9.13 -4.62 6.20
N LEU A 32 9.03 -3.98 5.04
CA LEU A 32 7.74 -3.62 4.44
C LEU A 32 6.96 -4.85 3.99
N MET A 33 7.64 -5.84 3.40
CA MET A 33 7.01 -7.07 2.93
C MET A 33 6.36 -7.86 4.07
N GLN A 34 7.02 -7.94 5.22
CA GLN A 34 6.57 -8.71 6.40
C GLN A 34 5.74 -7.88 7.40
N ALA A 35 5.48 -6.61 7.12
CA ALA A 35 4.69 -5.77 8.01
C ALA A 35 3.27 -6.34 8.18
N PRO A 36 2.73 -6.42 9.41
CA PRO A 36 1.41 -6.99 9.70
C PRO A 36 0.29 -6.01 9.33
N ALA A 37 0.28 -5.53 8.11
CA ALA A 37 -0.62 -4.52 7.56
C ALA A 37 -0.82 -4.79 6.07
N CYS A 38 -1.88 -4.23 5.48
CA CYS A 38 -1.99 -4.12 4.03
C CYS A 38 -1.24 -2.87 3.57
N ILE A 39 -0.09 -3.05 2.91
CA ILE A 39 0.72 -1.96 2.39
C ILE A 39 0.76 -2.05 0.87
N GLY A 40 0.45 -0.94 0.20
CA GLY A 40 0.57 -0.77 -1.24
C GLY A 40 1.23 0.55 -1.60
N ILE A 41 1.98 0.58 -2.69
CA ILE A 41 2.45 1.81 -3.31
C ILE A 41 1.96 1.80 -4.75
N THR A 42 1.30 2.89 -5.13
CA THR A 42 0.84 3.11 -6.49
C THR A 42 1.55 4.31 -7.11
N ARG A 43 1.67 4.33 -8.43
CA ARG A 43 2.26 5.43 -9.20
C ARG A 43 1.33 6.00 -10.26
N GLY A 44 1.50 7.30 -10.49
CA GLY A 44 0.79 8.06 -11.50
C GLY A 44 -0.70 8.25 -11.18
N PRO A 45 -1.41 9.02 -12.01
CA PRO A 45 -2.82 9.36 -11.79
C PRO A 45 -3.77 8.17 -11.99
N GLN A 46 -3.32 7.05 -12.54
CA GLN A 46 -4.11 5.81 -12.67
C GLN A 46 -3.89 4.84 -11.48
N HIS A 47 -3.12 5.25 -10.46
CA HIS A 47 -2.84 4.45 -9.26
C HIS A 47 -2.36 3.03 -9.60
N ARG A 48 -1.33 2.92 -10.45
CA ARG A 48 -0.75 1.63 -10.85
C ARG A 48 0.13 1.09 -9.75
N PHE A 49 -0.15 -0.10 -9.23
CA PHE A 49 0.66 -0.72 -8.18
C PHE A 49 2.09 -0.95 -8.64
N GLU A 50 3.04 -0.47 -7.84
CA GLU A 50 4.48 -0.73 -7.99
C GLU A 50 4.97 -1.65 -6.87
N PHE A 51 4.34 -1.59 -5.71
CA PHE A 51 4.66 -2.41 -4.56
C PHE A 51 3.38 -2.84 -3.85
N VAL A 52 3.36 -4.10 -3.39
CA VAL A 52 2.37 -4.64 -2.46
C VAL A 52 3.08 -5.58 -1.51
N ASN A 53 2.73 -5.54 -0.23
CA ASN A 53 3.29 -6.48 0.75
C ASN A 53 2.43 -7.76 0.87
N GLU A 54 2.88 -8.69 1.71
CA GLU A 54 2.18 -9.97 1.93
C GLU A 54 0.75 -9.76 2.41
N GLY A 55 0.53 -8.84 3.37
CA GLY A 55 -0.80 -8.57 3.91
C GLY A 55 -1.81 -8.08 2.86
N LEU A 56 -1.39 -7.18 1.95
CA LEU A 56 -2.28 -6.73 0.88
C LEU A 56 -2.49 -7.80 -0.20
N ALA A 57 -1.48 -8.61 -0.49
CA ALA A 57 -1.59 -9.72 -1.44
C ALA A 57 -2.53 -10.83 -0.94
N GLU A 58 -2.49 -11.16 0.35
CA GLU A 58 -3.37 -12.14 0.97
C GLU A 58 -4.83 -11.68 0.95
N LEU A 59 -5.08 -10.38 1.13
CA LEU A 59 -6.42 -9.81 1.16
C LEU A 59 -7.21 -10.10 -0.13
N VAL A 60 -6.54 -10.02 -1.29
CA VAL A 60 -7.19 -10.18 -2.61
C VAL A 60 -7.21 -11.61 -3.11
N ARG A 61 -6.47 -12.53 -2.46
CA ARG A 61 -6.30 -13.93 -2.90
C ARG A 61 -5.93 -14.08 -4.38
N HIS A 62 -5.39 -13.02 -4.99
CA HIS A 62 -5.04 -12.90 -6.39
C HIS A 62 -3.57 -12.56 -6.51
N THR A 63 -2.84 -13.41 -7.23
CA THR A 63 -1.44 -13.20 -7.54
C THR A 63 -1.32 -12.26 -8.75
N GLU A 64 -0.42 -11.28 -8.61
CA GLU A 64 -0.05 -10.22 -9.58
C GLU A 64 -0.88 -8.93 -9.54
N LEU A 65 -0.79 -8.21 -8.42
CA LEU A 65 -1.26 -6.82 -8.29
C LEU A 65 -0.32 -5.82 -8.96
N VAL A 66 1.00 -6.03 -8.84
CA VAL A 66 2.02 -5.12 -9.37
C VAL A 66 1.86 -5.00 -10.89
N GLY A 67 1.89 -3.76 -11.38
CA GLY A 67 1.69 -3.43 -12.78
C GLY A 67 0.23 -3.19 -13.16
N ARG A 68 -0.75 -3.50 -12.31
CA ARG A 68 -2.18 -3.20 -12.55
C ARG A 68 -2.61 -1.89 -11.89
N THR A 69 -3.60 -1.21 -12.45
CA THR A 69 -4.26 -0.09 -11.78
C THR A 69 -5.06 -0.59 -10.57
N THR A 70 -5.36 0.30 -9.62
CA THR A 70 -6.22 -0.07 -8.48
C THR A 70 -7.59 -0.56 -8.94
N GLU A 71 -8.13 0.01 -10.01
CA GLU A 71 -9.40 -0.42 -10.61
C GLU A 71 -9.33 -1.79 -11.31
N GLU A 72 -8.21 -2.11 -11.97
CA GLU A 72 -7.96 -3.43 -12.57
C GLU A 72 -7.76 -4.52 -11.52
N ALA A 73 -7.07 -4.17 -10.42
CA ALA A 73 -6.79 -5.06 -9.31
C ALA A 73 -8.03 -5.33 -8.44
N PHE A 74 -8.88 -4.32 -8.26
CA PHE A 74 -10.07 -4.38 -7.42
C PHE A 74 -11.29 -3.82 -8.18
N PRO A 75 -11.80 -4.55 -9.18
CA PRO A 75 -12.92 -4.09 -10.00
C PRO A 75 -14.20 -3.79 -9.19
N GLU A 76 -14.35 -4.42 -8.03
CA GLU A 76 -15.46 -4.23 -7.09
C GLU A 76 -15.44 -2.87 -6.38
N LEU A 77 -14.32 -2.14 -6.36
CA LEU A 77 -14.25 -0.81 -5.74
C LEU A 77 -15.03 0.25 -6.51
N ARG A 78 -15.44 -0.03 -7.75
CA ARG A 78 -16.26 0.87 -8.56
C ARG A 78 -17.55 1.22 -7.81
N GLY A 79 -17.82 2.52 -7.66
CA GLY A 79 -19.00 3.02 -6.96
C GLY A 79 -18.95 2.91 -5.43
N GLN A 80 -17.81 2.48 -4.85
CA GLN A 80 -17.61 2.49 -3.39
C GLN A 80 -16.91 3.76 -2.88
N GLY A 81 -16.52 4.69 -3.76
CA GLY A 81 -15.91 5.97 -3.40
C GLY A 81 -14.38 5.92 -3.21
N ILE A 82 -13.77 4.74 -3.25
CA ILE A 82 -12.33 4.58 -2.96
C ILE A 82 -11.45 5.16 -4.08
N LEU A 83 -11.84 4.95 -5.33
CA LEU A 83 -11.08 5.46 -6.48
C LEU A 83 -11.10 6.99 -6.50
N GLU A 84 -12.26 7.59 -6.20
CA GLU A 84 -12.44 9.03 -6.11
C GLU A 84 -11.60 9.64 -4.97
N VAL A 85 -11.50 8.95 -3.84
CA VAL A 85 -10.61 9.35 -2.75
C VAL A 85 -9.14 9.31 -3.19
N LEU A 86 -8.71 8.26 -3.89
CA LEU A 86 -7.34 8.17 -4.40
C LEU A 86 -7.06 9.30 -5.41
N ASP A 87 -7.99 9.59 -6.31
CA ASP A 87 -7.87 10.70 -7.25
C ASP A 87 -7.73 12.05 -6.53
N GLN A 88 -8.53 12.29 -5.49
CA GLN A 88 -8.45 13.51 -4.68
C GLN A 88 -7.10 13.62 -3.95
N VAL A 89 -6.63 12.53 -3.32
CA VAL A 89 -5.34 12.50 -2.61
C VAL A 89 -4.19 12.77 -3.58
N TYR A 90 -4.20 12.17 -4.77
CA TYR A 90 -3.18 12.41 -5.79
C TYR A 90 -3.18 13.87 -6.27
N ALA A 91 -4.36 14.40 -6.61
CA ALA A 91 -4.50 15.75 -7.14
C ALA A 91 -4.12 16.83 -6.11
N THR A 92 -4.59 16.70 -4.87
CA THR A 92 -4.47 17.74 -3.84
C THR A 92 -3.24 17.59 -2.96
N GLY A 93 -2.79 16.35 -2.74
CA GLY A 93 -1.79 16.02 -1.72
C GLY A 93 -2.36 15.94 -0.30
N GLU A 94 -3.65 16.23 -0.09
CA GLU A 94 -4.30 16.06 1.20
C GLU A 94 -4.46 14.57 1.52
N SER A 95 -3.93 14.13 2.66
CA SER A 95 -4.03 12.74 3.08
C SER A 95 -5.46 12.36 3.45
N TYR A 96 -5.90 11.17 3.07
CA TYR A 96 -7.17 10.60 3.53
C TYR A 96 -6.96 9.60 4.66
N ARG A 97 -7.83 9.68 5.69
CA ARG A 97 -7.88 8.73 6.80
C ARG A 97 -9.28 8.17 6.93
N GLY A 98 -9.43 6.87 6.64
CA GLY A 98 -10.65 6.12 6.88
C GLY A 98 -10.57 5.40 8.22
N ARG A 99 -11.63 5.48 9.03
CA ARG A 99 -11.77 4.69 10.26
C ARG A 99 -12.98 3.78 10.12
N GLU A 100 -12.78 2.48 10.32
CA GLU A 100 -13.81 1.45 10.15
C GLU A 100 -14.57 1.62 8.81
N LEU A 101 -13.81 1.92 7.76
CA LEU A 101 -14.31 2.10 6.40
C LEU A 101 -14.83 0.76 5.88
N LEU A 102 -16.11 0.68 5.58
CA LEU A 102 -16.72 -0.50 4.98
C LEU A 102 -16.33 -0.57 3.50
N ILE A 103 -15.69 -1.67 3.11
CA ILE A 103 -15.39 -2.03 1.73
C ILE A 103 -15.95 -3.42 1.47
N ARG A 104 -16.69 -3.56 0.38
CA ARG A 104 -17.16 -4.85 -0.12
C ARG A 104 -16.10 -5.42 -1.06
N LEU A 105 -15.44 -6.49 -0.64
CA LEU A 105 -14.34 -7.13 -1.36
C LEU A 105 -14.76 -8.49 -1.89
N ALA A 106 -14.20 -8.93 -3.01
CA ALA A 106 -14.40 -10.30 -3.48
C ALA A 106 -13.90 -11.32 -2.44
N THR A 107 -14.64 -12.42 -2.25
CA THR A 107 -14.24 -13.53 -1.37
C THR A 107 -13.04 -14.32 -1.91
N GLY A 108 -12.72 -14.16 -3.20
CA GLY A 108 -11.61 -14.85 -3.87
C GLY A 108 -11.86 -16.35 -4.09
N ASP A 109 -13.10 -16.82 -3.97
CA ASP A 109 -13.50 -18.23 -4.22
C ASP A 109 -13.99 -18.48 -5.66
N GLY A 110 -13.90 -17.46 -6.52
CA GLY A 110 -14.33 -17.51 -7.92
C GLY A 110 -15.85 -17.45 -8.13
N ARG A 111 -16.66 -17.32 -7.07
CA ARG A 111 -18.13 -17.25 -7.17
C ARG A 111 -18.66 -15.84 -7.37
N GLY A 112 -17.79 -14.83 -7.25
CA GLY A 112 -18.15 -13.42 -7.37
C GLY A 112 -18.91 -12.87 -6.16
N GLU A 113 -18.93 -13.61 -5.05
CA GLU A 113 -19.52 -13.13 -3.81
C GLU A 113 -18.65 -12.02 -3.20
N LEU A 114 -19.31 -11.01 -2.64
CA LEU A 114 -18.65 -9.93 -1.92
C LEU A 114 -18.82 -10.15 -0.42
N ARG A 115 -17.75 -9.92 0.34
CA ARG A 115 -17.78 -9.86 1.80
C ARG A 115 -17.65 -8.41 2.27
N ASP A 116 -18.36 -8.07 3.33
CA ASP A 116 -18.14 -6.82 4.06
C ASP A 116 -16.81 -6.92 4.82
N ALA A 117 -15.96 -5.93 4.64
CA ALA A 117 -14.71 -5.80 5.36
C ALA A 117 -14.54 -4.37 5.85
N TYR A 118 -14.11 -4.20 7.11
CA TYR A 118 -13.92 -2.89 7.73
C TYR A 118 -12.43 -2.57 7.81
N PHE A 119 -12.03 -1.39 7.34
CA PHE A 119 -10.62 -0.99 7.33
C PHE A 119 -10.38 0.30 8.09
N ASN A 120 -9.30 0.32 8.87
CA ASN A 120 -8.62 1.58 9.19
C ASN A 120 -7.57 1.81 8.10
N ALA A 121 -7.72 2.91 7.36
CA ALA A 121 -6.92 3.18 6.17
C ALA A 121 -6.29 4.58 6.20
N LEU A 122 -5.10 4.69 5.63
CA LEU A 122 -4.39 5.94 5.39
C LEU A 122 -3.87 5.94 3.96
N TYR A 123 -4.28 6.95 3.19
CA TYR A 123 -3.77 7.20 1.84
C TYR A 123 -3.01 8.52 1.85
N GLN A 124 -1.77 8.50 1.37
CA GLN A 124 -0.91 9.69 1.34
C GLN A 124 -0.21 9.78 0.00
N ARG A 125 -0.21 10.98 -0.59
CA ARG A 125 0.61 11.27 -1.77
C ARG A 125 2.08 11.35 -1.37
N PHE A 126 2.95 10.81 -2.20
CA PHE A 126 4.39 11.04 -2.10
C PHE A 126 4.91 11.73 -3.36
N GLU A 127 6.03 12.43 -3.21
CA GLU A 127 6.64 13.22 -4.27
C GLU A 127 8.06 12.73 -4.55
N GLU A 128 8.47 12.85 -5.81
CA GLU A 128 9.84 12.61 -6.25
C GLU A 128 10.28 13.79 -7.11
N GLY A 129 11.45 14.36 -6.81
CA GLY A 129 11.91 15.57 -7.50
C GLY A 129 10.97 16.77 -7.36
N GLY A 130 10.16 16.82 -6.29
CA GLY A 130 9.16 17.87 -6.05
C GLY A 130 7.91 17.78 -6.93
N GLN A 131 7.64 16.60 -7.53
CA GLN A 131 6.45 16.33 -8.33
C GLN A 131 5.67 15.15 -7.74
N ALA A 132 4.34 15.18 -7.87
CA ALA A 132 3.47 14.10 -7.44
C ALA A 132 3.84 12.78 -8.14
N ALA A 133 4.32 11.81 -7.37
CA ALA A 133 4.79 10.53 -7.90
C ALA A 133 3.71 9.44 -7.79
N GLY A 134 2.96 9.41 -6.69
CA GLY A 134 2.01 8.34 -6.43
C GLY A 134 1.38 8.40 -5.04
N ILE A 135 0.75 7.29 -4.62
CA ILE A 135 0.09 7.16 -3.32
C ILE A 135 0.64 5.95 -2.56
N THR A 136 0.98 6.16 -1.30
CA THR A 136 1.17 5.09 -0.31
C THR A 136 -0.16 4.75 0.36
N ILE A 137 -0.47 3.46 0.41
CA ILE A 137 -1.68 2.87 0.96
C ILE A 137 -1.28 2.07 2.19
N TYR A 138 -1.86 2.40 3.34
CA TYR A 138 -1.76 1.62 4.55
C TYR A 138 -3.16 1.27 5.01
N ALA A 139 -3.46 -0.01 5.17
CA ALA A 139 -4.76 -0.45 5.67
C ALA A 139 -4.61 -1.60 6.67
N TYR A 140 -5.50 -1.62 7.65
CA TYR A 140 -5.63 -2.71 8.62
C TYR A 140 -7.09 -3.15 8.63
N GLU A 141 -7.32 -4.43 8.37
CA GLU A 141 -8.65 -5.00 8.49
C GLU A 141 -9.02 -5.11 9.98
N VAL A 142 -10.15 -4.52 10.34
CA VAL A 142 -10.73 -4.48 11.70
C VAL A 142 -12.13 -5.08 11.72
N THR A 143 -12.46 -5.91 10.73
CA THR A 143 -13.79 -6.56 10.58
C THR A 143 -14.20 -7.31 11.84
N GLU A 144 -13.35 -8.19 12.35
CA GLU A 144 -13.64 -8.98 13.56
C GLU A 144 -13.92 -8.10 14.78
N LEU A 145 -13.15 -7.01 14.94
CA LEU A 145 -13.35 -6.04 16.03
C LEU A 145 -14.72 -5.34 15.90
N VAL A 146 -15.06 -4.87 14.70
CA VAL A 146 -16.34 -4.19 14.44
C VAL A 146 -17.51 -5.14 14.65
N GLU A 147 -17.44 -6.37 14.12
CA GLU A 147 -18.48 -7.38 14.27
C GLU A 147 -18.67 -7.80 15.73
N THR A 148 -17.57 -8.00 16.46
CA THR A 148 -17.63 -8.35 17.88
C THR A 148 -18.29 -7.24 18.69
N ARG A 149 -17.93 -5.97 18.41
CA ARG A 149 -18.56 -4.83 19.06
C ARG A 149 -20.06 -4.76 18.76
N ARG A 150 -20.47 -4.94 17.51
CA ARG A 150 -21.89 -4.94 17.11
C ARG A 150 -22.69 -6.04 17.80
N LYS A 151 -22.16 -7.27 17.84
CA LYS A 151 -22.80 -8.39 18.56
C LYS A 151 -22.97 -8.08 20.04
N LEU A 152 -21.98 -7.42 20.66
CA LEU A 152 -22.08 -7.02 22.06
C LEU A 152 -23.15 -5.93 22.27
N ASP A 153 -23.21 -4.93 21.40
CA ASP A 153 -24.23 -3.86 21.49
C ASP A 153 -25.64 -4.44 21.33
N GLU A 154 -25.84 -5.38 20.40
CA GLU A 154 -27.10 -6.11 20.22
C GLU A 154 -27.48 -6.93 21.46
N LEU A 155 -26.53 -7.67 22.06
CA LEU A 155 -26.76 -8.42 23.30
C LEU A 155 -27.08 -7.52 24.50
N LEU A 156 -26.53 -6.30 24.51
CA LEU A 156 -26.77 -5.30 25.54
C LEU A 156 -28.02 -4.44 25.27
N GLY A 157 -28.72 -4.66 24.15
CA GLY A 157 -29.93 -3.95 23.78
C GLY A 157 -29.74 -2.45 23.58
N LYS A 158 -28.55 -2.03 23.13
CA LYS A 158 -28.23 -0.64 22.81
C LYS A 158 -28.50 -0.28 21.36
#